data_AF-A0A1A8DPH7-F1
#
_entry.id   AF-A0A1A8DPH7-F1
#
_cell.length_a   1.000
_cell.length_b   1.000
_cell.length_c   1.000
_cell.angle_alpha   90.00
_cell.angle_beta   90.00
_cell.angle_gamma   90.00
#
_symmetry.space_group_name_H-M   'P 1'
#
loop_
_entity.id
_entity.type
_entity.pdbx_description
1 polymer ?
#
loop_
_entity_poly.entity_id
_entity_poly.type
_entity_poly.pdbx_seq_one_letter_code
_entity_poly.pdbx_strand_id
1 'polypeptide(L)'
;MSSGNGTRRKVGKQQHLCSLVASDRETQAEIQSIFKKVRTYVKPSSGEWSLPDPNVALKHPAKQHKHLQELKLSLNTVKNQLSDKNIQVWHQHTNSTNRAGKVINAVRCAANAEICTQAWCKFYEILGTFN
;
A
#
# COMPACT_ATOMS: atom_id res chain seq x y z
N MET A 1 -30.48 1.76 -32.31
CA MET A 1 -30.10 2.92 -31.46
C MET A 1 -30.67 2.65 -30.08
N SER A 2 -29.86 2.19 -29.13
CA SER A 2 -30.32 1.77 -27.79
C SER A 2 -29.80 2.75 -26.76
N SER A 3 -30.70 3.59 -26.22
CA SER A 3 -30.39 4.56 -25.17
C SER A 3 -30.39 3.85 -23.82
N GLY A 4 -29.20 3.55 -23.31
CA GLY A 4 -29.00 3.05 -21.95
C GLY A 4 -29.02 4.20 -20.94
N ASN A 5 -30.12 4.33 -20.19
CA ASN A 5 -30.27 5.27 -19.08
C ASN A 5 -29.27 4.98 -17.95
N GLY A 6 -28.17 5.73 -17.91
CA GLY A 6 -27.28 5.79 -16.76
C GLY A 6 -27.96 6.52 -15.59
N THR A 7 -28.35 5.81 -14.55
CA THR A 7 -28.89 6.40 -13.32
C THR A 7 -27.76 7.12 -12.56
N ARG A 8 -27.71 8.45 -12.72
CA ARG A 8 -26.85 9.35 -11.93
C ARG A 8 -27.27 9.28 -10.46
N ARG A 9 -26.46 8.62 -9.63
CA ARG A 9 -26.65 8.63 -8.16
C ARG A 9 -26.52 10.08 -7.67
N LYS A 10 -27.59 10.60 -7.08
CA LYS A 10 -27.62 11.89 -6.37
C LYS A 10 -26.59 11.84 -5.23
N VAL A 11 -25.67 12.81 -5.22
CA VAL A 11 -24.77 13.09 -4.10
C VAL A 11 -25.61 13.66 -2.96
N GLY A 12 -26.07 12.78 -2.07
CA GLY A 12 -26.67 13.18 -0.80
C GLY A 12 -25.58 13.73 0.12
N LYS A 13 -25.87 14.85 0.80
CA LYS A 13 -25.00 15.51 1.77
C LYS A 13 -24.42 14.50 2.77
N GLN A 14 -23.14 14.18 2.62
CA GLN A 14 -22.41 13.26 3.48
C GLN A 14 -21.82 14.04 4.67
N GLN A 15 -22.68 14.52 5.56
CA GLN A 15 -22.28 15.30 6.75
C GLN A 15 -22.41 14.55 8.07
N HIS A 16 -22.61 13.22 8.06
CA HIS A 16 -22.80 12.47 9.30
C HIS A 16 -21.56 11.68 9.73
N LEU A 17 -20.85 12.24 10.72
CA LEU A 17 -19.94 11.63 11.69
C LEU A 17 -18.72 10.84 11.15
N CYS A 18 -17.60 11.54 10.94
CA CYS A 18 -16.29 10.92 11.16
C CYS A 18 -16.01 10.81 12.67
N SER A 19 -16.71 9.88 13.33
CA SER A 19 -16.35 9.50 14.70
C SER A 19 -15.10 8.62 14.65
N LEU A 20 -13.95 9.22 14.91
CA LEU A 20 -12.69 8.50 15.12
C LEU A 20 -12.73 7.89 16.53
N VAL A 21 -13.17 6.63 16.62
CA VAL A 21 -13.01 5.87 17.87
C VAL A 21 -11.51 5.63 18.08
N ALA A 22 -10.99 6.11 19.21
CA ALA A 22 -9.59 5.91 19.56
C ALA A 22 -9.29 4.41 19.71
N SER A 23 -8.19 3.96 19.10
CA SER A 23 -7.69 2.58 19.30
C SER A 23 -7.15 2.44 20.72
N ASP A 24 -7.21 1.25 21.30
CA ASP A 24 -6.64 0.96 22.62
C ASP A 24 -5.10 1.10 22.63
N ARG A 25 -4.51 1.19 23.82
CA ARG A 25 -3.07 1.47 23.98
C ARG A 25 -2.17 0.35 23.43
N GLU A 26 -2.60 -0.91 23.52
CA GLU A 26 -1.83 -2.05 23.06
C GLU A 26 -1.77 -2.06 21.53
N THR A 27 -2.92 -1.89 20.88
CA THR A 27 -3.02 -1.70 19.43
C THR A 27 -2.17 -0.53 18.95
N GLN A 28 -2.17 0.60 19.66
CA GLN A 28 -1.34 1.75 19.30
C GLN A 28 0.17 1.44 19.41
N ALA A 29 0.59 0.71 20.44
CA ALA A 29 1.98 0.33 20.64
C ALA A 29 2.46 -0.66 19.55
N GLU A 30 1.62 -1.62 19.18
CA GLU A 30 1.90 -2.58 18.10
C GLU A 30 2.05 -1.85 16.76
N ILE A 31 1.10 -0.98 16.41
CA ILE A 31 1.15 -0.16 15.20
C ILE A 31 2.46 0.63 15.17
N GLN A 32 2.78 1.34 16.24
CA GLN A 32 4.04 2.08 16.31
C GLN A 32 5.27 1.18 16.11
N SER A 33 5.30 -0.01 16.70
CA SER A 33 6.42 -0.95 16.54
C SER A 33 6.62 -1.40 15.09
N ILE A 34 5.52 -1.67 14.38
CA ILE A 34 5.55 -2.11 12.98
C ILE A 34 6.01 -0.96 12.06
N PHE A 35 5.47 0.24 12.26
CA PHE A 35 5.69 1.39 11.36
C PHE A 35 6.95 2.21 11.68
N LYS A 36 7.61 2.00 12.84
CA LYS A 36 8.89 2.65 13.19
C LYS A 36 10.11 2.14 12.39
N LYS A 37 9.94 1.16 11.50
CA LYS A 37 11.03 0.58 10.68
C LYS A 37 11.45 1.50 9.51
N VAL A 38 11.76 2.75 9.81
CA VAL A 38 12.28 3.74 8.87
C VAL A 38 13.80 3.60 8.76
N ARG A 39 14.32 3.64 7.53
CA ARG A 39 15.77 3.63 7.25
C ARG A 39 16.11 4.82 6.37
N THR A 40 17.00 5.68 6.84
CA THR A 40 17.57 6.76 6.03
C THR A 40 18.70 6.20 5.19
N TYR A 41 18.61 6.33 3.87
CA TYR A 41 19.70 6.01 2.98
C TYR A 41 20.56 7.25 2.78
N VAL A 42 21.81 7.20 3.23
CA VAL A 42 22.79 8.26 3.01
C VAL A 42 23.79 7.76 1.99
N LYS A 43 24.02 8.52 0.92
CA LYS A 43 25.07 8.22 -0.04
C LYS A 43 26.42 8.24 0.70
N PRO A 44 27.20 7.14 0.65
CA PRO A 44 28.52 7.12 1.29
C PRO A 44 29.41 8.23 0.74
N SER A 45 30.06 8.98 1.63
CA SER A 45 31.02 10.04 1.28
C SER A 45 32.31 9.49 0.66
N SER A 46 32.59 8.19 0.85
CA SER A 46 33.77 7.49 0.34
C SER A 46 33.81 7.36 -1.18
N GLY A 47 32.72 7.69 -1.90
CA GLY A 47 32.67 7.55 -3.36
C GLY A 47 32.61 6.10 -3.85
N GLU A 48 32.64 5.11 -2.94
CA GLU A 48 32.55 3.68 -3.25
C GLU A 48 31.24 3.29 -3.93
N TRP A 49 30.18 4.07 -3.71
CA TRP A 49 28.88 3.87 -4.34
C TRP A 49 28.60 4.97 -5.36
N SER A 50 28.54 4.58 -6.64
CA SER A 50 28.08 5.39 -7.76
C SER A 50 27.03 4.64 -8.57
N LEU A 51 26.10 5.35 -9.20
CA LEU A 51 25.23 4.74 -10.20
C LEU A 51 26.07 4.28 -11.39
N PRO A 52 25.83 3.07 -11.92
CA PRO A 52 26.53 2.58 -13.10
C PRO A 52 26.12 3.40 -14.35
N ASP A 53 27.00 3.45 -15.36
CA ASP A 53 26.68 4.04 -16.66
C ASP A 53 25.42 3.34 -17.24
N PRO A 54 24.40 4.08 -17.71
CA PRO A 54 23.18 3.48 -18.26
C PRO A 54 23.43 2.52 -19.43
N ASN A 55 24.49 2.76 -20.20
CA ASN A 55 24.90 1.93 -21.32
C ASN A 55 25.62 0.65 -20.87
N VAL A 56 25.99 0.49 -19.60
CA VAL A 56 26.56 -0.76 -19.07
C VAL A 56 25.62 -1.47 -18.09
N ALA A 57 24.67 -0.74 -17.52
CA ALA A 57 23.64 -1.29 -16.65
C ALA A 57 22.89 -2.45 -17.33
N LEU A 58 22.59 -3.49 -16.56
CA LEU A 58 21.81 -4.66 -17.01
C LEU A 58 22.42 -5.47 -18.17
N LYS A 59 23.68 -5.23 -18.55
CA LYS A 59 24.40 -6.05 -19.55
C LYS A 59 25.05 -7.30 -18.96
N HIS A 60 25.24 -7.35 -17.65
CA HIS A 60 25.80 -8.52 -16.98
C HIS A 60 24.75 -9.64 -16.84
N PRO A 61 25.17 -10.92 -16.88
CA PRO A 61 24.29 -12.03 -16.57
C PRO A 61 23.65 -11.87 -15.18
N ALA A 62 22.39 -12.28 -15.04
CA ALA A 62 21.68 -12.21 -13.78
C ALA A 62 22.41 -13.04 -12.70
N LYS A 63 22.87 -12.35 -11.65
CA LYS A 63 23.50 -13.02 -10.51
C LYS A 63 22.43 -13.68 -9.65
N GLN A 64 22.53 -14.99 -9.49
CA GLN A 64 21.65 -15.70 -8.56
C GLN A 64 22.22 -15.64 -7.15
N HIS A 65 21.49 -14.96 -6.27
CA HIS A 65 21.79 -14.96 -4.84
C HIS A 65 21.03 -16.12 -4.18
N LYS A 66 21.74 -17.20 -3.82
CA LYS A 66 21.13 -18.43 -3.27
C LYS A 66 20.13 -18.15 -2.15
N HIS A 67 20.51 -17.32 -1.17
CA HIS A 67 19.63 -16.94 -0.08
C HIS A 67 18.34 -16.24 -0.54
N LEU A 68 18.43 -15.32 -1.51
CA LEU A 68 17.24 -14.65 -2.06
C LEU A 68 16.35 -15.60 -2.85
N GLN A 69 16.93 -16.60 -3.53
CA GLN A 69 16.16 -17.63 -4.23
C GLN A 69 15.42 -18.56 -3.26
N GLU A 70 16.08 -18.97 -2.17
CA GLU A 70 15.46 -19.74 -1.08
C GLU A 70 14.33 -18.96 -0.42
N LEU A 71 14.55 -17.68 -0.10
CA LEU A 71 13.52 -16.80 0.45
C LEU A 71 12.34 -16.64 -0.51
N LYS A 72 12.61 -16.40 -1.80
CA LYS A 72 11.58 -16.33 -2.84
C LYS A 72 10.77 -17.62 -2.90
N LEU A 73 11.41 -18.79 -2.82
CA LEU A 73 10.72 -20.07 -2.83
C LEU A 73 9.82 -20.20 -1.61
N SER A 74 10.35 -19.96 -0.41
CA SER A 74 9.59 -20.00 0.85
C SER A 74 8.35 -19.10 0.81
N LEU A 75 8.51 -17.84 0.39
CA LEU A 75 7.41 -16.89 0.27
C LEU A 75 6.36 -17.32 -0.76
N ASN A 76 6.80 -17.86 -1.91
CA ASN A 76 5.87 -18.36 -2.92
C ASN A 76 5.14 -19.62 -2.46
N THR A 77 5.79 -20.52 -1.71
CA THR A 77 5.13 -21.69 -1.13
C THR A 77 3.97 -21.28 -0.23
N VAL A 78 4.17 -20.29 0.64
CA VAL A 78 3.10 -19.75 1.49
C VAL A 78 2.03 -19.06 0.66
N LYS A 79 2.41 -18.20 -0.29
CA LYS A 79 1.46 -17.50 -1.19
C LYS A 79 0.58 -18.48 -1.98
N ASN A 80 1.16 -19.59 -2.44
CA ASN A 80 0.47 -20.58 -3.26
C ASN A 80 -0.55 -21.42 -2.48
N GLN A 81 -0.58 -21.36 -1.14
CA GLN A 81 -1.64 -21.97 -0.34
C GLN A 81 -3.02 -21.34 -0.60
N LEU A 82 -3.06 -20.19 -1.28
CA LEU A 82 -4.29 -19.49 -1.69
C LEU A 82 -4.63 -19.69 -3.17
N SER A 83 -3.82 -20.44 -3.94
CA SER A 83 -4.00 -20.58 -5.39
C SER A 83 -5.25 -21.38 -5.79
N ASP A 84 -5.82 -22.16 -4.88
CA ASP A 84 -7.05 -22.93 -5.09
C ASP A 84 -8.32 -22.13 -4.77
N LYS A 85 -8.19 -20.92 -4.21
CA LYS A 85 -9.34 -20.10 -3.84
C LYS A 85 -9.96 -19.45 -5.07
N ASN A 86 -11.29 -19.47 -5.14
CA ASN A 86 -12.02 -18.74 -6.18
C ASN A 86 -11.72 -17.24 -6.08
N ILE A 87 -11.27 -16.64 -7.17
CA ILE A 87 -10.78 -15.25 -7.19
C ILE A 87 -11.86 -14.22 -6.82
N GLN A 88 -13.12 -14.45 -7.20
CA GLN A 88 -14.22 -13.52 -6.90
C GLN A 88 -14.60 -13.58 -5.43
N VAL A 89 -14.76 -14.79 -4.88
CA VAL A 89 -15.07 -14.99 -3.45
C VAL A 89 -13.91 -14.46 -2.59
N TRP A 90 -12.67 -14.74 -2.99
CA TRP A 90 -11.48 -14.25 -2.30
C TRP A 90 -11.42 -12.72 -2.31
N HIS A 91 -11.68 -12.08 -3.45
CA HIS A 91 -11.72 -10.62 -3.55
C HIS A 91 -12.82 -10.00 -2.68
N GLN A 92 -14.03 -10.59 -2.66
CA GLN A 92 -15.11 -10.14 -1.79
C GLN A 92 -14.72 -10.24 -0.31
N HIS A 93 -14.16 -11.38 0.10
CA HIS A 93 -13.71 -11.62 1.46
C HIS A 93 -12.58 -10.67 1.89
N THR A 94 -11.55 -10.51 1.07
CA THR A 94 -10.42 -9.62 1.38
C THR A 94 -10.84 -8.16 1.42
N ASN A 95 -11.77 -7.73 0.56
CA ASN A 95 -12.32 -6.38 0.65
C ASN A 95 -13.17 -6.15 1.89
N SER A 96 -13.99 -7.12 2.31
CA SER A 96 -14.83 -6.97 3.50
C SER A 96 -14.03 -6.97 4.80
N THR A 97 -12.89 -7.68 4.83
CA THR A 97 -12.00 -7.77 6.01
C THR A 97 -10.90 -6.71 6.04
N ASN A 98 -10.67 -5.98 4.93
CA ASN A 98 -9.63 -4.96 4.86
C ASN A 98 -9.99 -3.69 5.65
N ARG A 99 -9.42 -3.56 6.86
CA ARG A 99 -9.57 -2.38 7.72
C ARG A 99 -9.08 -1.08 7.08
N ALA A 100 -8.11 -1.13 6.16
CA ALA A 100 -7.59 0.06 5.48
C ALA A 100 -8.64 0.71 4.55
N GLY A 101 -9.70 -0.01 4.16
CA GLY A 101 -10.81 0.58 3.42
C GLY A 101 -11.50 1.74 4.15
N LYS A 102 -11.44 1.75 5.49
CA LYS A 102 -12.02 2.83 6.32
C LYS A 102 -11.14 4.10 6.33
N VAL A 103 -9.84 3.95 6.14
CA VAL A 103 -8.86 5.05 6.20
C VAL A 103 -9.13 6.07 5.09
N ILE A 104 -9.44 5.61 3.87
CA ILE A 104 -9.67 6.50 2.73
C ILE A 104 -10.82 7.48 3.01
N ASN A 105 -11.92 6.98 3.59
CA ASN A 105 -13.05 7.84 3.92
C ASN A 105 -12.71 8.85 5.03
N ALA A 106 -12.02 8.40 6.08
CA ALA A 106 -11.57 9.28 7.16
C ALA A 106 -10.66 10.40 6.64
N VAL A 107 -9.68 10.05 5.82
CA VAL A 107 -8.74 11.01 5.21
C VAL A 107 -9.47 11.95 4.25
N ARG A 108 -10.39 11.45 3.42
CA ARG A 108 -11.19 12.28 2.51
C ARG A 108 -11.97 13.35 3.28
N CYS A 109 -12.62 12.95 4.38
CA CYS A 109 -13.38 13.88 5.22
C CYS A 109 -12.48 14.89 5.94
N ALA A 110 -11.35 14.44 6.50
CA ALA A 110 -10.46 15.30 7.27
C ALA A 110 -9.69 16.31 6.40
N ALA A 111 -9.24 15.89 5.22
CA ALA A 111 -8.42 16.70 4.32
C ALA A 111 -9.22 17.38 3.19
N ASN A 112 -10.53 17.13 3.11
CA ASN A 112 -11.39 17.55 1.98
C ASN A 112 -10.80 17.17 0.60
N ALA A 113 -10.21 15.98 0.50
CA ALA A 113 -9.43 15.56 -0.67
C ALA A 113 -10.34 15.04 -1.81
N GLU A 114 -10.38 15.75 -2.93
CA GLU A 114 -11.27 15.46 -4.07
C GLU A 114 -10.99 14.11 -4.75
N ILE A 115 -9.71 13.72 -4.89
CA ILE A 115 -9.28 12.46 -5.52
C ILE A 115 -8.62 11.54 -4.47
N CYS A 116 -9.28 11.38 -3.32
CA CYS A 116 -8.79 10.53 -2.24
C CYS A 116 -8.95 9.04 -2.59
N THR A 117 -7.93 8.45 -3.19
CA THR A 117 -7.80 7.00 -3.45
C THR A 117 -6.83 6.35 -2.46
N GLN A 118 -6.73 5.02 -2.46
CA GLN A 118 -5.72 4.33 -1.65
C GLN A 118 -4.29 4.75 -2.05
N ALA A 119 -4.02 4.91 -3.34
CA ALA A 119 -2.71 5.37 -3.83
C ALA A 119 -2.43 6.81 -3.38
N TRP A 120 -3.43 7.69 -3.46
CA TRP A 120 -3.32 9.07 -2.96
C TRP A 120 -2.97 9.10 -1.47
N CYS A 121 -3.67 8.30 -0.64
CA CYS A 121 -3.38 8.23 0.79
C CYS A 121 -1.93 7.78 1.07
N LYS A 122 -1.42 6.81 0.30
CA LYS A 122 -0.03 6.36 0.42
C LYS A 122 0.96 7.47 0.09
N PHE A 123 0.74 8.22 -0.99
CA PHE A 123 1.61 9.34 -1.35
C PHE A 123 1.56 10.48 -0.35
N TYR A 124 0.37 10.81 0.15
CA TYR A 124 0.20 11.83 1.17
C TYR A 124 0.94 11.47 2.47
N GLU A 125 0.83 10.21 2.91
CA GLU A 125 1.57 9.71 4.07
C GLU A 125 3.09 9.80 3.86
N ILE A 126 3.59 9.37 2.71
CA ILE A 126 5.03 9.43 2.37
C ILE A 126 5.51 10.89 2.41
N LEU A 127 4.79 11.81 1.77
CA LEU A 127 5.14 13.23 1.73
C LEU A 127 5.13 13.86 3.14
N GLY A 128 4.15 13.51 3.97
CA GLY A 128 4.06 14.02 5.34
C GLY A 128 5.10 13.45 6.30
N THR A 129 5.66 12.27 5.99
CA THR A 129 6.57 11.54 6.89
C THR A 129 8.04 11.73 6.53
N PHE A 130 8.37 11.80 5.24
CA PHE A 130 9.75 11.80 4.74
C PHE A 130 10.03 13.10 4.00
N ASN A 131 10.85 13.96 4.62
CA ASN A 131 11.46 15.14 4.01
C ASN A 131 12.94 14.88 3.75
#